data_AF-A0AAW4E3E6-F1
#
_entry.id   AF-A0AAW4E3E6-F1
#
_cell.length_a   1.000
_cell.length_b   1.000
_cell.length_c   1.000
_cell.angle_alpha   90.00
_cell.angle_beta   90.00
_cell.angle_gamma   90.00
#
_symmetry.space_group_name_H-M   'P 1'
#
loop_
_entity.id
_entity.type
_entity.pdbx_description
1 polymer ?
#
loop_
_entity_poly.entity_id
_entity_poly.type
_entity_poly.pdbx_seq_one_letter_code
_entity_poly.pdbx_strand_id
1 'polypeptide(L)'
;MPTFQRNVLAVLVLMALCGYSLFHYRHLPKTTDPNPSPPPASVVADATVIAPLPVNETQGRPQTLPECMGPDNLIDEAVATCRFGKNQRVVPGSTAQGMVSARYMSQYKAQQQMHQPRLAAAQFIESAVVWQWDRKRTYAAEWVVSGNQIDGTSVCRNWRRGSIEYRECRKGAKVHFKEQCKRLAESIIRQRYCSAASGFNPLG
;
A
#
# COMPACT_ATOMS: atom_id res chain seq x y z
N MET A 1 -6.98 36.71 -49.36
CA MET A 1 -7.20 35.77 -48.23
C MET A 1 -6.27 34.52 -48.15
N PRO A 2 -5.21 34.30 -48.98
CA PRO A 2 -4.38 33.09 -48.85
C PRO A 2 -3.24 33.20 -47.80
N THR A 3 -2.88 34.40 -47.38
CA THR A 3 -1.76 34.64 -46.44
C THR A 3 -2.10 34.28 -45.00
N PHE A 4 -3.35 34.54 -44.58
CA PHE A 4 -3.81 34.23 -43.22
C PHE A 4 -3.80 32.73 -42.95
N GLN A 5 -4.32 31.92 -43.88
CA GLN A 5 -4.28 30.46 -43.75
C GLN A 5 -2.86 29.91 -43.75
N ARG A 6 -1.95 30.46 -44.58
CA ARG A 6 -0.54 30.06 -44.59
C ARG A 6 0.16 30.37 -43.26
N ASN A 7 -0.13 31.53 -42.67
CA ASN A 7 0.45 31.92 -41.39
C ASN A 7 -0.10 31.08 -40.23
N VAL A 8 -1.40 30.75 -40.25
CA VAL A 8 -2.00 29.85 -39.25
C VAL A 8 -1.42 28.45 -39.33
N LEU A 9 -1.25 27.90 -40.55
CA LEU A 9 -0.61 26.60 -40.74
C LEU A 9 0.85 26.59 -40.26
N ALA A 10 1.61 27.65 -40.54
CA ALA A 10 2.98 27.79 -40.07
C ALA A 10 3.08 27.80 -38.54
N VAL A 11 2.18 28.51 -37.85
CA VAL A 11 2.14 28.56 -36.37
C VAL A 11 1.80 27.19 -35.79
N LEU A 12 0.83 26.47 -36.37
CA LEU A 12 0.44 25.13 -35.89
C LEU A 12 1.58 24.12 -36.01
N VAL A 13 2.35 24.17 -37.11
CA VAL A 13 3.53 23.31 -37.30
C VAL A 13 4.62 23.64 -36.29
N LEU A 14 4.87 24.92 -36.01
CA LEU A 14 5.84 25.36 -35.00
C LEU A 14 5.45 24.87 -33.59
N MET A 15 4.18 25.00 -33.22
CA MET A 15 3.68 24.53 -31.93
C MET A 15 3.79 23.00 -31.78
N ALA A 16 3.53 22.26 -32.86
CA ALA A 16 3.68 20.80 -32.88
C ALA A 16 5.15 20.37 -32.72
N LEU A 17 6.08 21.04 -33.40
CA LEU A 17 7.53 20.77 -33.29
C LEU A 17 8.08 21.12 -31.89
N CYS A 18 7.66 22.24 -31.31
CA CYS A 18 8.01 22.63 -29.94
C CYS A 18 7.42 21.65 -28.90
N GLY A 19 6.17 21.22 -29.08
CA GLY A 19 5.56 20.21 -28.20
C GLY A 19 6.27 18.86 -28.28
N TYR A 20 6.64 18.42 -29.48
CA TYR A 20 7.33 17.16 -29.71
C TYR A 20 8.75 17.14 -29.12
N SER A 21 9.50 18.23 -29.27
CA SER A 21 10.84 18.37 -28.70
C SER A 21 10.84 18.39 -27.16
N LEU A 22 9.86 19.04 -26.53
CA LEU A 22 9.69 19.01 -25.06
C LEU A 22 9.31 17.62 -24.54
N PHE A 23 8.50 16.87 -25.30
CA PHE A 23 8.10 15.51 -24.94
C PHE A 23 9.29 14.53 -25.02
N HIS A 24 10.16 14.67 -26.03
CA HIS A 24 11.38 13.87 -26.16
C HIS A 24 12.46 14.24 -25.13
N TYR A 25 12.60 15.51 -24.78
CA TYR A 25 13.52 15.93 -23.71
C TYR A 25 13.17 15.34 -22.34
N ARG A 26 11.87 15.10 -22.07
CA ARG A 26 11.42 14.46 -20.83
C ARG A 26 11.61 12.94 -20.80
N HIS A 27 11.82 12.32 -21.96
CA HIS A 27 12.05 10.88 -22.08
C HIS A 27 13.53 10.50 -22.14
N LEU A 28 14.46 11.42 -21.90
CA LEU A 28 15.88 11.09 -21.75
C LEU A 28 16.10 10.39 -20.39
N PRO A 29 16.40 9.08 -20.34
CA PRO A 29 16.67 8.39 -19.09
C PRO A 29 17.98 8.93 -18.50
N LYS A 30 17.90 9.42 -17.26
CA LYS A 30 19.06 9.80 -16.47
C LYS A 30 19.96 8.57 -16.30
N THR A 31 21.07 8.56 -17.02
CA THR A 31 22.19 7.65 -16.81
C THR A 31 22.62 7.72 -15.35
N THR A 32 22.62 6.57 -14.68
CA THR A 32 23.25 6.40 -13.36
C THR A 32 24.41 5.43 -13.57
N ASP A 33 25.61 5.93 -13.27
CA ASP A 33 26.90 5.25 -13.41
C ASP A 33 27.07 4.05 -12.45
N PRO A 34 28.11 3.20 -12.66
CA PRO A 34 28.13 1.78 -12.28
C PRO A 34 28.85 1.51 -10.96
N ASN A 35 28.43 0.48 -10.19
CA ASN A 35 29.28 -0.44 -9.39
C ASN A 35 28.46 -1.39 -8.50
N PRO A 36 29.05 -2.40 -7.81
CA PRO A 36 30.00 -3.44 -8.20
C PRO A 36 29.40 -4.86 -8.01
N SER A 37 30.11 -5.85 -8.56
CA SER A 37 29.89 -7.30 -8.44
C SER A 37 29.69 -7.84 -7.01
N PRO A 38 28.91 -8.92 -6.81
CA PRO A 38 28.81 -9.61 -5.52
C PRO A 38 30.05 -10.50 -5.26
N PRO A 39 30.53 -10.59 -4.00
CA PRO A 39 31.62 -11.51 -3.63
C PRO A 39 31.14 -12.99 -3.58
N PRO A 40 32.07 -13.96 -3.74
CA PRO A 40 31.72 -15.37 -3.81
C PRO A 40 31.31 -15.95 -2.46
N ALA A 41 30.37 -16.89 -2.54
CA ALA A 41 29.91 -17.72 -1.43
C ALA A 41 31.08 -18.45 -0.75
N SER A 42 31.28 -18.18 0.53
CA SER A 42 32.17 -18.97 1.39
C SER A 42 31.41 -20.18 1.90
N VAL A 43 31.75 -21.35 1.37
CA VAL A 43 31.42 -22.65 1.97
C VAL A 43 32.20 -22.73 3.28
N VAL A 44 31.52 -22.82 4.42
CA VAL A 44 32.16 -23.23 5.69
C VAL A 44 31.50 -24.53 6.12
N ALA A 45 32.35 -25.55 6.16
CA ALA A 45 32.06 -26.91 6.52
C ALA A 45 31.52 -27.02 7.95
N ASP A 46 30.54 -27.91 8.08
CA ASP A 46 30.08 -28.50 9.32
C ASP A 46 31.26 -29.16 10.05
N ALA A 47 31.57 -28.67 11.26
CA ALA A 47 32.50 -29.30 12.17
C ALA A 47 31.89 -29.29 13.57
N THR A 48 31.30 -30.43 13.93
CA THR A 48 30.76 -30.74 15.23
C THR A 48 31.87 -30.69 16.29
N VAL A 49 32.09 -29.53 16.89
CA VAL A 49 32.90 -29.43 18.11
C VAL A 49 32.00 -29.74 19.30
N ILE A 50 32.21 -30.93 19.85
CA ILE A 50 31.61 -31.40 21.10
C ILE A 50 32.09 -30.46 22.21
N ALA A 51 31.20 -29.58 22.69
CA ALA A 51 31.46 -28.77 23.87
C ALA A 51 31.45 -29.66 25.13
N PRO A 52 32.39 -29.51 26.08
CA PRO A 52 32.29 -30.17 27.37
C PRO A 52 31.10 -29.59 28.16
N LEU A 53 30.38 -30.46 28.85
CA LEU A 53 29.31 -30.12 29.79
C LEU A 53 29.77 -29.01 30.76
N PRO A 54 29.00 -27.93 30.98
CA PRO A 54 29.29 -27.01 32.07
C PRO A 54 29.04 -27.75 33.39
N VAL A 55 30.11 -27.82 34.20
CA VAL A 55 30.07 -28.29 35.57
C VAL A 55 29.03 -27.48 36.32
N ASN A 56 28.10 -28.19 36.95
CA ASN A 56 26.99 -27.63 37.71
C ASN A 56 27.55 -26.91 38.95
N GLU A 57 27.94 -25.64 38.81
CA GLU A 57 28.23 -24.79 39.96
C GLU A 57 26.94 -24.64 40.75
N THR A 58 27.00 -25.12 41.99
CA THR A 58 25.90 -25.30 42.92
C THR A 58 25.16 -23.98 43.06
N GLN A 59 23.95 -23.93 42.49
CA GLN A 59 23.07 -22.77 42.54
C GLN A 59 22.59 -22.60 43.99
N GLY A 60 23.39 -21.87 44.77
CA GLY A 60 23.04 -21.47 46.12
C GLY A 60 21.71 -20.73 46.11
N ARG A 61 20.88 -20.98 47.13
CA ARG A 61 19.59 -20.35 47.37
C ARG A 61 19.61 -18.85 46.99
N PRO A 62 18.67 -18.34 46.16
CA PRO A 62 18.59 -16.91 45.86
C PRO A 62 18.43 -16.12 47.16
N GLN A 63 19.39 -15.24 47.45
CA GLN A 63 19.30 -14.36 48.62
C GLN A 63 18.19 -13.33 48.39
N THR A 64 17.43 -13.03 49.44
CA THR A 64 16.33 -12.06 49.36
C THR A 64 16.88 -10.63 49.37
N LEU A 65 16.15 -9.67 48.80
CA LEU A 65 16.58 -8.26 48.77
C LEU A 65 16.97 -7.72 50.16
N PRO A 66 16.21 -8.00 51.24
CA PRO A 66 16.55 -7.51 52.58
C PRO A 66 17.86 -8.09 53.12
N GLU A 67 18.27 -9.29 52.69
CA GLU A 67 19.53 -9.91 53.12
C GLU A 67 20.75 -9.28 52.43
N CYS A 68 20.56 -8.67 51.26
CA CYS A 68 21.63 -8.04 50.48
C CYS A 68 21.67 -6.51 50.59
N MET A 69 20.66 -5.87 51.17
CA MET A 69 20.63 -4.41 51.35
C MET A 69 21.38 -4.01 52.62
N GLY A 70 22.32 -3.08 52.47
CA GLY A 70 23.00 -2.42 53.59
C GLY A 70 22.12 -1.37 54.31
N PRO A 71 22.61 -0.79 55.41
CA PRO A 71 21.87 0.19 56.23
C PRO A 71 21.51 1.47 55.47
N ASP A 72 22.21 1.77 54.38
CA ASP A 72 22.07 3.01 53.63
C ASP A 72 20.96 2.97 52.56
N ASN A 73 20.23 1.85 52.43
CA ASN A 73 19.17 1.61 51.44
C ASN A 73 19.58 1.86 49.97
N LEU A 74 20.88 1.96 49.69
CA LEU A 74 21.41 2.20 48.35
C LEU A 74 21.54 0.86 47.60
N ILE A 75 21.00 0.80 46.38
CA ILE A 75 21.12 -0.38 45.51
C ILE A 75 22.38 -0.21 44.67
N ASP A 76 23.49 -0.71 45.19
CA ASP A 76 24.79 -0.69 44.51
C ASP A 76 25.08 -2.02 43.79
N GLU A 77 26.15 -2.02 42.99
CA GLU A 77 26.62 -3.20 42.26
C GLU A 77 26.87 -4.40 43.19
N ALA A 78 27.31 -4.15 44.43
CA ALA A 78 27.46 -5.17 45.46
C ALA A 78 26.13 -5.84 45.86
N VAL A 79 25.04 -5.07 45.93
CA VAL A 79 23.68 -5.59 46.22
C VAL A 79 23.18 -6.43 45.05
N ALA A 80 23.44 -5.98 43.82
CA ALA A 80 23.12 -6.74 42.61
C ALA A 80 23.90 -8.06 42.54
N THR A 81 25.20 -8.06 42.85
CA THR A 81 26.04 -9.27 42.87
C THR A 81 25.67 -10.22 44.00
N CYS A 82 25.32 -9.69 45.19
CA CYS A 82 24.84 -10.50 46.31
C CYS A 82 23.55 -11.24 45.95
N ARG A 83 22.61 -10.55 45.29
CA ARG A 83 21.31 -11.11 44.96
C ARG A 83 21.31 -12.03 43.74
N PHE A 84 22.04 -11.67 42.70
CA PHE A 84 22.00 -12.33 41.39
C PHE A 84 23.26 -13.14 41.06
N GLY A 85 24.24 -13.23 41.98
CA GLY A 85 25.54 -13.87 41.75
C GLY A 85 26.44 -12.99 40.88
N LYS A 86 27.59 -13.51 40.39
CA LYS A 86 28.39 -12.81 39.37
C LYS A 86 27.56 -12.68 38.10
N ASN A 87 26.88 -11.54 37.96
CA ASN A 87 26.01 -11.20 36.84
C ASN A 87 26.76 -11.50 35.54
N GLN A 88 26.13 -12.24 34.63
CA GLN A 88 26.67 -12.47 33.29
C GLN A 88 27.12 -11.12 32.71
N ARG A 89 28.44 -10.95 32.48
CA ARG A 89 28.98 -9.77 31.82
C ARG A 89 28.14 -9.54 30.56
N VAL A 90 27.68 -8.30 30.37
CA VAL A 90 27.08 -7.88 29.10
C VAL A 90 28.08 -8.21 28.01
N VAL A 91 27.85 -9.30 27.28
CA VAL A 91 28.67 -9.67 26.12
C VAL A 91 28.33 -8.64 25.06
N PRO A 92 29.24 -7.72 24.69
CA PRO A 92 29.00 -6.81 23.58
C PRO A 92 28.92 -7.67 22.32
N GLY A 93 27.72 -7.80 21.75
CA GLY A 93 27.46 -8.70 20.62
C GLY A 93 26.38 -9.76 20.85
N SER A 94 25.67 -9.75 21.98
CA SER A 94 24.46 -10.57 22.09
C SER A 94 23.44 -10.07 21.06
N THR A 95 23.16 -10.92 20.07
CA THR A 95 22.05 -10.71 19.14
C THR A 95 20.79 -11.02 19.95
N ALA A 96 20.33 -10.05 20.75
CA ALA A 96 19.05 -10.15 21.43
C ALA A 96 17.96 -10.28 20.37
N GLN A 97 17.70 -11.53 19.95
CA GLN A 97 16.61 -11.86 19.07
C GLN A 97 15.38 -11.73 19.95
N GLY A 98 14.49 -10.78 19.63
CA GLY A 98 13.20 -10.69 20.31
C GLY A 98 12.51 -12.06 20.28
N MET A 99 11.55 -12.30 21.18
CA MET A 99 10.86 -13.60 21.32
C MET A 99 10.10 -14.10 20.08
N VAL A 100 10.20 -13.37 18.96
CA VAL A 100 9.55 -13.65 17.70
C VAL A 100 10.61 -14.04 16.68
N SER A 101 10.43 -15.20 16.05
CA SER A 101 11.37 -15.68 15.04
C SER A 101 11.49 -14.69 13.87
N ALA A 102 12.68 -14.59 13.29
CA ALA A 102 12.92 -13.78 12.09
C ALA A 102 11.95 -14.14 10.95
N ARG A 103 11.60 -15.42 10.84
CA ARG A 103 10.63 -15.95 9.86
C ARG A 103 9.21 -15.45 10.10
N TYR A 104 8.76 -15.38 11.36
CA TYR A 104 7.44 -14.84 11.68
C TYR A 104 7.39 -13.34 11.35
N MET A 105 8.42 -12.58 11.72
CA MET A 105 8.50 -11.15 11.41
C MET A 105 8.55 -10.89 9.89
N SER A 106 9.25 -11.71 9.11
CA SER A 106 9.30 -11.55 7.66
C SER A 106 7.93 -11.87 7.02
N GLN A 107 7.25 -12.92 7.46
CA GLN A 107 5.91 -13.27 6.98
C GLN A 107 4.89 -12.19 7.34
N TYR A 108 4.93 -11.68 8.57
CA TYR A 108 4.04 -10.61 9.02
C TYR A 108 4.25 -9.32 8.22
N LYS A 109 5.50 -8.91 8.01
CA LYS A 109 5.84 -7.75 7.17
C LYS A 109 5.40 -7.92 5.72
N ALA A 110 5.60 -9.11 5.14
CA ALA A 110 5.13 -9.41 3.79
C ALA A 110 3.60 -9.34 3.69
N GLN A 111 2.87 -9.84 4.71
CA GLN A 111 1.42 -9.78 4.76
C GLN A 111 0.91 -8.34 4.94
N GLN A 112 1.59 -7.52 5.75
CA GLN A 112 1.28 -6.08 5.86
C GLN A 112 1.53 -5.32 4.56
N GLN A 113 2.60 -5.62 3.83
CA GLN A 113 2.88 -4.99 2.53
C GLN A 113 1.82 -5.33 1.47
N MET A 114 1.25 -6.53 1.49
CA MET A 114 0.11 -6.88 0.62
C MET A 114 -1.16 -6.07 0.94
N HIS A 115 -1.30 -5.59 2.18
CA HIS A 115 -2.40 -4.73 2.61
C HIS A 115 -2.09 -3.24 2.52
N GLN A 116 -0.87 -2.85 2.12
CA GLN A 116 -0.63 -1.46 1.75
C GLN A 116 -1.52 -1.15 0.53
N PRO A 117 -2.32 -0.07 0.57
CA PRO A 117 -3.21 0.27 -0.52
C PRO A 117 -2.34 0.37 -1.78
N ARG A 118 -2.62 -0.51 -2.75
CA ARG A 118 -2.03 -0.43 -4.10
C ARG A 118 -1.97 1.05 -4.48
N LEU A 119 -0.76 1.56 -4.67
CA LEU A 119 -0.41 2.90 -5.19
C LEU A 119 -1.67 3.65 -5.63
N ALA A 120 -2.11 4.63 -4.84
CA ALA A 120 -3.37 5.35 -4.99
C ALA A 120 -3.87 5.34 -6.44
N ALA A 121 -4.74 4.39 -6.76
CA ALA A 121 -5.19 4.20 -8.13
C ALA A 121 -5.79 5.53 -8.59
N ALA A 122 -5.40 6.02 -9.77
CA ALA A 122 -5.86 7.31 -10.27
C ALA A 122 -7.39 7.39 -10.11
N GLN A 123 -7.84 8.34 -9.29
CA GLN A 123 -9.25 8.58 -9.02
C GLN A 123 -9.71 9.74 -9.88
N PHE A 124 -10.83 9.56 -10.57
CA PHE A 124 -11.48 10.64 -11.29
C PHE A 124 -12.99 10.52 -11.19
N ILE A 125 -13.68 11.62 -11.48
CA ILE A 125 -15.14 11.69 -11.47
C ILE A 125 -15.62 11.50 -12.90
N GLU A 126 -16.58 10.61 -13.08
CA GLU A 126 -17.28 10.39 -14.34
C GLU A 126 -18.76 10.73 -14.12
N SER A 127 -19.38 11.33 -15.14
CA SER A 127 -20.76 11.80 -15.09
C SER A 127 -21.53 11.30 -16.31
N ALA A 128 -22.79 10.90 -16.11
CA ALA A 128 -23.70 10.56 -17.20
C ALA A 128 -25.13 10.97 -16.90
N VAL A 129 -25.93 11.10 -17.95
CA VAL A 129 -27.39 11.22 -17.84
C VAL A 129 -27.98 9.81 -17.79
N VAL A 130 -28.65 9.50 -16.69
CA VAL A 130 -29.31 8.20 -16.48
C VAL A 130 -30.81 8.39 -16.53
N TRP A 131 -31.50 7.43 -17.15
CA TRP A 131 -32.95 7.38 -17.11
C TRP A 131 -33.40 6.91 -15.73
N GLN A 132 -34.50 7.49 -15.24
CA GLN A 132 -35.26 6.89 -14.16
C GLN A 132 -35.64 5.46 -14.57
N TRP A 133 -35.79 4.57 -13.59
CA TRP A 133 -36.12 3.17 -13.86
C TRP A 133 -37.43 3.00 -14.66
N ASP A 134 -38.38 3.92 -14.47
CA ASP A 134 -39.66 3.99 -15.19
C ASP A 134 -39.59 4.75 -16.54
N ARG A 135 -38.40 5.27 -16.89
CA ARG A 135 -38.10 6.04 -18.10
C ARG A 135 -38.89 7.35 -18.25
N LYS A 136 -39.48 7.89 -17.19
CA LYS A 136 -40.27 9.14 -17.27
C LYS A 136 -39.43 10.41 -17.12
N ARG A 137 -38.31 10.32 -16.41
CA ARG A 137 -37.40 11.43 -16.15
C ARG A 137 -35.95 10.98 -16.30
N THR A 138 -35.06 11.96 -16.37
CA THR A 138 -33.61 11.73 -16.37
C THR A 138 -32.97 12.38 -15.15
N TYR A 139 -31.86 11.79 -14.70
CA TYR A 139 -31.05 12.31 -13.61
C TYR A 139 -29.61 12.49 -14.11
N ALA A 140 -28.97 13.59 -13.70
CA ALA A 140 -27.53 13.69 -13.78
C ALA A 140 -26.93 12.82 -12.68
N ALA A 141 -26.13 11.82 -13.06
CA ALA A 141 -25.47 10.91 -12.14
C ALA A 141 -23.96 11.14 -12.20
N GLU A 142 -23.34 11.29 -11.05
CA GLU A 142 -21.90 11.34 -10.90
C GLU A 142 -21.41 10.17 -10.05
N TRP A 143 -20.23 9.64 -10.38
CA TRP A 143 -19.55 8.61 -9.60
C TRP A 143 -18.03 8.76 -9.70
N VAL A 144 -17.34 8.19 -8.72
CA VAL A 144 -15.89 8.08 -8.68
C VAL A 144 -15.46 6.78 -9.34
N VAL A 145 -14.46 6.86 -10.19
CA VAL A 145 -13.75 5.72 -10.75
C VAL A 145 -12.37 5.66 -10.11
N SER A 146 -12.03 4.54 -9.49
CA SER A 146 -10.69 4.26 -8.96
C SER A 146 -9.99 3.27 -9.88
N GLY A 147 -9.00 3.73 -10.65
CA GLY A 147 -8.35 2.91 -11.67
C GLY A 147 -9.32 2.52 -12.79
N ASN A 148 -9.76 1.26 -12.82
CA ASN A 148 -10.77 0.77 -13.77
C ASN A 148 -12.07 0.28 -13.12
N GLN A 149 -12.31 0.64 -11.87
CA GLN A 149 -13.50 0.21 -11.15
C GLN A 149 -14.33 1.41 -10.72
N ILE A 150 -15.64 1.35 -10.98
CA ILE A 150 -16.59 2.34 -10.45
C ILE A 150 -16.79 2.04 -8.97
N ASP A 151 -16.60 3.04 -8.12
CA ASP A 151 -16.96 2.95 -6.72
C ASP A 151 -18.49 3.04 -6.58
N GLY A 152 -19.12 1.91 -6.31
CA GLY A 152 -20.57 1.80 -6.16
C GLY A 152 -21.15 2.71 -5.07
N THR A 153 -20.37 3.03 -4.02
CA THR A 153 -20.85 3.89 -2.93
C THR A 153 -20.93 5.36 -3.31
N SER A 154 -20.19 5.74 -4.35
CA SER A 154 -20.10 7.10 -4.89
C SER A 154 -21.15 7.39 -5.98
N VAL A 155 -21.90 6.38 -6.43
CA VAL A 155 -22.89 6.54 -7.50
C VAL A 155 -23.99 7.50 -7.04
N CYS A 156 -24.26 8.51 -7.86
CA CYS A 156 -25.18 9.61 -7.60
C CYS A 156 -24.76 10.49 -6.40
N ARG A 157 -23.45 10.66 -6.19
CA ARG A 157 -22.89 11.49 -5.10
C ARG A 157 -23.30 12.96 -5.13
N ASN A 158 -23.72 13.46 -6.29
CA ASN A 158 -24.22 14.81 -6.49
C ASN A 158 -25.61 15.02 -5.85
N TRP A 159 -26.33 13.95 -5.50
CA TRP A 159 -27.60 14.01 -4.79
C TRP A 159 -27.43 13.72 -3.30
N ARG A 160 -28.25 14.36 -2.46
CA ARG A 160 -28.22 14.13 -1.01
C ARG A 160 -28.60 12.68 -0.69
N ARG A 161 -27.74 11.96 0.04
CA ARG A 161 -28.04 10.59 0.51
C ARG A 161 -29.39 10.56 1.23
N GLY A 162 -30.21 9.56 0.91
CA GLY A 162 -31.54 9.36 1.49
C GLY A 162 -32.69 10.05 0.74
N SER A 163 -32.42 11.05 -0.11
CA SER A 163 -33.42 11.71 -0.95
C SER A 163 -34.06 10.78 -1.98
N ILE A 164 -35.22 11.17 -2.52
CA ILE A 164 -35.91 10.40 -3.57
C ILE A 164 -35.05 10.39 -4.83
N GLU A 165 -34.49 11.54 -5.18
CA GLU A 165 -33.61 11.74 -6.33
C GLU A 165 -32.39 10.81 -6.23
N TYR A 166 -31.76 10.71 -5.05
CA TYR A 166 -30.64 9.79 -4.84
C TYR A 166 -31.03 8.33 -5.09
N ARG A 167 -32.16 7.87 -4.54
CA ARG A 167 -32.63 6.49 -4.70
C ARG A 167 -33.00 6.18 -6.14
N GLU A 168 -33.72 7.07 -6.79
CA GLU A 168 -34.16 6.91 -8.19
C GLU A 168 -32.99 7.00 -9.16
N CYS A 169 -32.04 7.92 -8.94
CA CYS A 169 -30.80 8.02 -9.70
C CYS A 169 -30.00 6.72 -9.61
N ARG A 170 -29.85 6.13 -8.42
CA ARG A 170 -29.10 4.86 -8.25
C ARG A 170 -29.77 3.68 -8.92
N LYS A 171 -31.10 3.58 -8.86
CA LYS A 171 -31.86 2.57 -9.63
C LYS A 171 -31.63 2.74 -11.13
N GLY A 172 -31.72 3.98 -11.63
CA GLY A 172 -31.44 4.32 -13.02
C GLY A 172 -30.01 4.00 -13.46
N ALA A 173 -29.03 4.34 -12.63
CA ALA A 173 -27.61 4.09 -12.88
C ALA A 173 -27.32 2.59 -13.01
N LYS A 174 -27.96 1.72 -12.22
CA LYS A 174 -27.83 0.26 -12.36
C LYS A 174 -28.25 -0.22 -13.75
N VAL A 175 -29.36 0.30 -14.27
CA VAL A 175 -29.84 -0.01 -15.62
C VAL A 175 -28.87 0.53 -16.66
N HIS A 176 -28.43 1.78 -16.50
CA HIS A 176 -27.44 2.41 -17.38
C HIS A 176 -26.14 1.59 -17.48
N PHE A 177 -25.56 1.16 -16.37
CA PHE A 177 -24.35 0.33 -16.37
C PHE A 177 -24.56 -0.99 -17.12
N LYS A 178 -25.72 -1.63 -16.94
CA LYS A 178 -26.07 -2.86 -17.66
C LYS A 178 -26.20 -2.62 -19.17
N GLU A 179 -26.75 -1.48 -19.58
CA GLU A 179 -26.86 -1.09 -20.98
C GLU A 179 -25.49 -0.78 -21.59
N GLN A 180 -24.63 -0.01 -20.90
CA GLN A 180 -23.27 0.28 -21.37
C GLN A 180 -22.43 -1.00 -21.48
N CYS A 181 -22.53 -1.90 -20.50
CA CYS A 181 -21.87 -3.20 -20.55
C CYS A 181 -22.26 -4.01 -21.80
N LYS A 182 -23.53 -3.97 -22.22
CA LYS A 182 -23.99 -4.67 -23.43
C LYS A 182 -23.59 -3.95 -24.72
N ARG A 183 -23.67 -2.61 -24.74
CA ARG A 183 -23.50 -1.77 -25.92
C ARG A 183 -22.05 -1.61 -26.34
N LEU A 184 -21.14 -1.49 -25.37
CA LEU A 184 -19.73 -1.24 -25.65
C LEU A 184 -19.04 -2.50 -26.17
N ALA A 185 -18.12 -2.34 -27.11
CA ALA A 185 -17.23 -3.41 -27.56
C ALA A 185 -16.22 -3.79 -26.47
N GLU A 186 -15.60 -4.96 -26.61
CA GLU A 186 -14.58 -5.47 -25.68
C GLU A 186 -13.47 -4.44 -25.46
N SER A 187 -13.43 -3.89 -24.25
CA SER A 187 -12.58 -2.77 -23.88
C SER A 187 -12.49 -2.66 -22.35
N ILE A 188 -11.46 -1.95 -21.89
CA ILE A 188 -11.28 -1.59 -20.47
C ILE A 188 -12.52 -0.86 -19.93
N ILE A 189 -13.13 0.00 -20.75
CA ILE A 189 -14.35 0.75 -20.41
C ILE A 189 -15.55 -0.20 -20.26
N ARG A 190 -15.74 -1.16 -21.18
CA ARG A 190 -16.78 -2.18 -21.05
C ARG A 190 -16.62 -2.98 -19.77
N GLN A 191 -15.41 -3.45 -19.46
CA GLN A 191 -15.14 -4.21 -18.23
C GLN A 191 -15.49 -3.41 -16.97
N ARG A 192 -15.20 -2.11 -16.96
CA ARG A 192 -15.60 -1.20 -15.88
C ARG A 192 -17.12 -1.16 -15.70
N TYR A 193 -17.87 -0.92 -16.78
CA TYR A 193 -19.33 -0.89 -16.73
C TYR A 193 -19.93 -2.26 -16.37
N CYS A 194 -19.37 -3.36 -16.87
CA CYS A 194 -19.83 -4.70 -16.55
C CYS A 194 -19.59 -5.08 -15.09
N SER A 195 -18.43 -4.73 -14.52
CA SER A 195 -18.14 -4.97 -13.09
C SER A 195 -19.07 -4.16 -12.18
N ALA A 196 -19.38 -2.91 -12.56
CA ALA A 196 -20.40 -2.12 -11.86
C ALA A 196 -21.80 -2.73 -12.05
N ALA A 197 -22.15 -3.15 -13.27
CA ALA A 197 -23.45 -3.74 -13.57
C ALA A 197 -23.72 -5.03 -12.78
N SER A 198 -22.69 -5.81 -12.41
CA SER A 198 -22.85 -6.96 -11.52
C SER A 198 -22.77 -6.59 -10.04
N GLY A 199 -21.74 -5.85 -9.61
CA GLY A 199 -21.44 -5.60 -8.19
C GLY A 199 -22.20 -4.47 -7.51
N PHE A 200 -22.67 -3.46 -8.25
CA PHE A 200 -23.33 -2.29 -7.66
C PHE A 200 -24.73 -2.62 -7.12
N ASN A 201 -25.02 -2.33 -5.85
CA ASN A 201 -26.37 -2.42 -5.28
C ASN A 201 -27.04 -1.04 -5.23
N PRO A 202 -28.16 -0.79 -5.95
CA PRO A 202 -28.84 0.51 -5.97
C PRO A 202 -29.60 0.86 -4.67
N LEU A 203 -29.72 -0.08 -3.73
CA LEU A 203 -30.38 0.15 -2.43
C LEU A 203 -29.40 0.34 -1.27
N GLY A 204 -28.12 0.01 -1.46
CA GLY A 204 -27.07 0.01 -0.42
C GLY A 204 -26.34 1.32 -0.23
#